data_AF-A0A844ENW8-F1
#
_entry.id   AF-A0A844ENW8-F1
#
_cell.length_a   1.000
_cell.length_b   1.000
_cell.length_c   1.000
_cell.angle_alpha   90.00
_cell.angle_beta   90.00
_cell.angle_gamma   90.00
#
_symmetry.space_group_name_H-M   'P 1'
#
loop_
_entity.id
_entity.type
_entity.pdbx_description
1 polymer ?
#
loop_
_entity_poly.entity_id
_entity_poly.type
_entity_poly.pdbx_seq_one_letter_code
_entity_poly.pdbx_strand_id
1 'polypeptide(L)' 'MKLTKEIWKPVKNYEGLYEVSNCWRLKSLPKQYIDRWNHVVVTKERMLSPSYRPEHGGEYVCGLTKNGKTK' A
#
# COMPACT_ATOMS: atom_id res chain seq x y z
N MET A 1 -15.62 -2.05 26.75
CA MET A 1 -15.17 -2.66 25.48
C MET A 1 -14.68 -1.54 24.57
N LYS A 2 -13.37 -1.40 24.35
CA LYS A 2 -12.83 -0.32 23.49
C LYS A 2 -13.12 -0.69 22.03
N LEU A 3 -14.12 -0.04 21.42
CA LEU A 3 -14.16 0.12 19.97
C LEU A 3 -12.98 1.01 19.58
N THR A 4 -11.79 0.43 19.41
CA THR A 4 -10.68 1.12 18.76
C THR A 4 -11.09 1.32 17.30
N LYS A 5 -11.70 2.48 17.01
CA LYS A 5 -11.97 2.89 15.63
C LYS A 5 -10.66 2.79 14.86
N GLU A 6 -10.68 2.06 13.75
CA GLU A 6 -9.50 1.94 12.90
C GLU A 6 -9.22 3.31 12.27
N ILE A 7 -8.09 3.91 12.63
CA ILE A 7 -7.66 5.22 12.13
C ILE A 7 -6.74 4.97 10.96
N TRP A 8 -7.15 5.43 9.79
CA TRP A 8 -6.36 5.41 8.56
C TRP A 8 -5.64 6.75 8.39
N LYS A 9 -4.35 6.71 8.11
CA LYS A 9 -3.53 7.88 7.80
C LYS A 9 -2.80 7.70 6.48
N PRO A 10 -2.62 8.76 5.68
CA PRO A 10 -1.84 8.67 4.45
C PRO A 10 -0.38 8.33 4.77
N VAL A 11 0.23 7.51 3.92
CA VAL A 11 1.66 7.18 4.05
C VAL A 11 2.48 8.36 3.54
N LYS A 12 3.40 8.88 4.36
CA LYS A 12 4.29 9.99 3.98
C LYS A 12 5.05 9.67 2.69
N ASN A 13 5.11 10.63 1.76
CA ASN A 13 5.65 10.49 0.39
C ASN A 13 4.81 9.63 -0.58
N TYR A 14 3.73 9.01 -0.10
CA TYR A 14 2.81 8.14 -0.85
C TYR A 14 1.35 8.62 -0.70
N GLU A 15 1.16 9.90 -0.41
CA GLU A 15 -0.14 10.55 -0.25
C GLU A 15 -0.98 10.39 -1.53
N GLY A 16 -2.26 10.06 -1.36
CA GLY A 16 -3.16 9.76 -2.48
C GLY A 16 -2.95 8.38 -3.13
N LEU A 17 -1.94 7.60 -2.72
CA LEU A 17 -1.69 6.25 -3.23
C LEU A 17 -1.91 5.18 -2.17
N TYR A 18 -1.49 5.43 -0.93
CA TYR A 18 -1.52 4.45 0.15
C TYR A 18 -1.91 5.06 1.49
N GLU A 19 -2.65 4.28 2.29
CA GLU A 19 -3.01 4.60 3.66
C GLU A 19 -2.61 3.44 4.59
N VAL A 20 -2.21 3.78 5.81
CA VAL A 20 -1.86 2.83 6.86
C VAL A 20 -2.81 3.01 8.03
N SER A 21 -3.26 1.89 8.60
CA SER A 21 -4.08 1.90 9.80
C SER A 21 -3.25 1.76 11.07
N ASN A 22 -3.80 2.20 12.20
CA ASN A 22 -3.22 1.96 13.52
C ASN A 22 -3.12 0.46 13.89
N CYS A 23 -3.72 -0.43 13.10
CA CYS A 23 -3.64 -1.88 13.23
C CYS A 23 -2.63 -2.51 12.26
N TRP A 24 -1.66 -1.72 11.76
CA TRP A 24 -0.61 -2.18 10.83
C TRP A 24 -1.13 -2.72 9.49
N ARG A 25 -2.35 -2.35 9.11
CA ARG A 25 -2.92 -2.69 7.80
C ARG A 25 -2.56 -1.61 6.79
N LEU A 26 -2.31 -2.03 5.55
CA LEU A 26 -1.96 -1.13 4.48
C LEU A 26 -2.98 -1.25 3.35
N LYS A 27 -3.55 -0.12 2.95
CA LYS A 27 -4.55 0.01 1.91
C LYS A 27 -3.94 0.74 0.73
N SER A 28 -4.10 0.19 -0.47
CA SER A 28 -3.84 0.89 -1.71
C SER A 28 -5.12 1.59 -2.14
N LEU A 29 -5.04 2.89 -2.35
CA LEU A 29 -6.14 3.69 -2.90
C LEU A 29 -6.27 3.44 -4.42
N PRO A 30 -7.43 3.73 -4.99
CA PRO A 30 -7.62 3.69 -6.43
C PRO A 30 -6.62 4.64 -7.11
N LYS A 31 -5.92 4.13 -8.13
CA LYS A 31 -4.95 4.92 -8.88
C LYS A 31 -4.99 4.57 -10.36
N GLN A 32 -4.75 5.58 -11.18
CA GLN A 32 -4.65 5.46 -12.61
C GLN A 32 -3.20 5.72 -13.03
N TYR A 33 -2.64 4.85 -13.86
CA TYR A 33 -1.30 5.05 -14.42
C TYR A 33 -1.24 4.50 -15.84
N ILE A 34 -0.25 4.97 -16.60
CA ILE A 34 0.04 4.48 -17.95
C ILE A 34 1.07 3.35 -17.81
N ASP A 35 0.78 2.19 -18.38
CA ASP A 35 1.72 1.05 -18.38
C ASP A 35 2.85 1.25 -19.41
N ARG A 36 3.75 0.26 -19.49
CA ARG A 36 4.87 0.29 -20.46
C ARG A 36 4.45 0.16 -21.94
N TRP A 37 3.21 -0.24 -22.19
CA TRP A 37 2.60 -0.42 -23.51
C TRP A 37 1.62 0.72 -23.84
N ASN A 38 1.66 1.82 -23.08
CA ASN A 38 0.82 3.00 -23.24
C ASN A 38 -0.68 2.75 -22.97
N HIS A 39 -1.03 1.73 -22.19
CA HIS A 39 -2.40 1.49 -21.76
C HIS A 39 -2.72 2.22 -20.46
N VAL A 40 -3.94 2.75 -20.38
CA VAL A 40 -4.48 3.34 -19.15
C VAL A 40 -4.95 2.21 -18.23
N VAL A 41 -4.21 1.99 -17.14
CA VAL A 41 -4.55 1.01 -16.12
C VAL A 41 -5.19 1.71 -14.94
N VAL A 42 -6.42 1.31 -14.60
CA VAL A 42 -7.12 1.77 -13.39
C VAL A 42 -7.08 0.64 -12.36
N THR A 43 -6.35 0.86 -11.27
CA THR A 43 -6.33 -0.07 -10.14
C THR A 43 -7.42 0.34 -9.16
N LYS A 44 -8.27 -0.61 -8.76
CA LYS A 44 -9.27 -0.41 -7.70
C LYS A 44 -8.60 -0.36 -6.32
N GLU A 45 -9.33 0.13 -5.33
CA GLU A 45 -8.92 0.01 -3.94
C GLU A 45 -8.66 -1.47 -3.60
N ARG A 46 -7.55 -1.74 -2.90
CA ARG A 46 -7.26 -3.08 -2.40
C ARG A 46 -6.47 -3.02 -1.10
N MET A 47 -6.70 -4.01 -0.25
CA MET A 47 -5.88 -4.26 0.92
C MET A 47 -4.59 -4.97 0.50
N LEU A 48 -3.45 -4.55 1.04
CA LEU A 48 -2.15 -5.14 0.74
C LEU A 48 -1.85 -6.22 1.77
N SER A 49 -1.43 -7.38 1.28
CA SER A 49 -0.94 -8.48 2.12
C SER A 49 0.57 -8.34 2.25
N PRO A 50 1.11 -8.17 3.47
CA PRO A 50 2.54 -8.15 3.67
C PRO A 50 3.15 -9.50 3.29
N SER A 51 4.35 -9.46 2.71
CA SER A 51 5.17 -10.64 2.46
C SER A 51 6.14 -10.82 3.61
N TYR A 52 6.24 -12.03 4.13
CA TYR A 52 7.22 -12.39 5.15
C TYR A 52 8.58 -12.66 4.49
N ARG A 53 9.64 -12.00 4.95
CA ARG A 53 11.01 -12.20 4.43
C ARG A 53 11.91 -12.81 5.49
N PRO A 54 12.07 -14.15 5.52
CA PRO A 54 12.91 -14.82 6.50
C PRO A 54 14.40 -14.51 6.30
N GLU A 55 14.87 -14.35 5.05
CA GLU A 55 16.28 -14.06 4.76
C GLU A 55 16.77 -12.68 5.24
N HIS A 56 15.86 -11.77 5.60
CA HIS A 56 16.17 -10.41 6.06
C HIS A 56 15.84 -10.19 7.55
N GLY A 57 15.89 -11.24 8.37
CA GLY A 57 15.64 -11.13 9.81
C GLY A 57 14.19 -11.36 10.25
N GLY A 58 13.33 -11.88 9.36
CA GLY A 58 11.97 -12.29 9.71
C GLY A 58 10.97 -11.14 9.80
N GLU A 59 11.09 -10.15 8.90
CA GLU A 59 10.20 -8.99 8.88
C GLU A 59 9.04 -9.15 7.88
N TYR A 60 7.90 -8.53 8.21
CA TYR A 60 6.77 -8.37 7.30
C TYR A 60 6.93 -7.08 6.51
N VAL A 61 6.98 -7.19 5.18
CA VAL A 61 7.17 -6.04 4.28
C VAL A 61 6.05 -5.92 3.25
N CYS A 62 5.68 -4.68 2.94
CA CYS A 62 4.77 -4.33 1.85
C CYS A 62 5.51 -3.48 0.83
N GLY A 63 5.56 -3.91 -0.43
CA GLY A 63 6.14 -3.11 -1.51
C GLY A 63 5.20 -1.97 -1.91
N LEU A 64 5.68 -0.72 -1.83
CA LEU A 64 4.91 0.47 -2.23
C LEU A 64 5.41 0.98 -3.58
N THR A 65 4.52 1.00 -4.56
CA THR A 65 4.85 1.42 -5.92
C THR A 65 4.38 2.84 -6.20
N LYS A 66 5.34 3.71 -6.55
CA LYS A 66 5.12 5.09 -7.00
C LYS A 66 5.89 5.32 -8.30
N ASN A 67 5.22 5.85 -9.32
CA ASN A 67 5.82 6.16 -10.64
C ASN A 67 6.57 4.98 -11.27
N GLY A 68 5.99 3.77 -11.19
CA GLY A 68 6.59 2.55 -11.75
C GLY A 68 7.78 1.98 -10.96
N LYS A 69 8.18 2.59 -9.84
CA LYS A 69 9.23 2.08 -8.96
C LYS A 69 8.64 1.59 -7.64
N THR A 70 8.99 0.36 -7.25
CA THR A 70 8.62 -0.22 -5.95
C THR A 70 9.74 0.03 -4.97
N LYS A 71 9.40 0.54 -3.79
CA LYS A 71 10.30 0.62 -2.63
C LYS A 71 9.73 -0.20 -1.48
#